data_AF-F0TD99-F1
#
_entry.id   AF-F0TD99-F1
#
_cell.length_a   1.000
_cell.length_b   1.000
_cell.length_c   1.000
_cell.angle_alpha   90.00
_cell.angle_beta   90.00
_cell.angle_gamma   90.00
#
_symmetry.space_group_name_H-M   'P 1'
#
loop_
_entity.id
_entity.type
_entity.pdbx_description
1 polymer ?
#
loop_
_entity_poly.entity_id
_entity_poly.type
_entity_poly.pdbx_seq_one_letter_code
_entity_poly.pdbx_strand_id
1 'polypeptide(L)'
;MRISIFSLVVFGLLGFLTSCADLGPYQMDMTQIIESAKTSRDHNWIAEHYEDTAKDMQSKVEEHKKMLTQYEAQRQYYGKHDLDMESMCRVLIHVYEQATKENLDLADSHRKMAEAIK
;
A
#
# COMPACT_ATOMS: atom_id res chain seq x y z
N MET A 1 -6.05 -56.81 -6.76
CA MET A 1 -6.99 -55.87 -6.09
C MET A 1 -6.50 -55.60 -4.68
N ARG A 2 -5.82 -54.48 -4.50
CA ARG A 2 -5.57 -53.78 -3.24
C ARG A 2 -5.05 -52.41 -3.66
N ILE A 3 -5.96 -51.66 -4.28
CA ILE A 3 -5.76 -50.26 -4.65
C ILE A 3 -5.55 -49.56 -3.32
N SER A 4 -4.28 -49.31 -3.01
CA SER A 4 -3.87 -48.73 -1.75
C SER A 4 -4.39 -47.31 -1.73
N ILE A 5 -5.24 -47.05 -0.74
CA ILE A 5 -6.01 -45.83 -0.49
C ILE A 5 -5.06 -44.60 -0.29
N PHE A 6 -3.75 -44.83 -0.33
CA PHE A 6 -2.67 -43.85 -0.34
C PHE A 6 -2.63 -42.92 -1.57
N SER A 7 -3.31 -43.23 -2.68
CA SER A 7 -3.39 -42.33 -3.83
C SER A 7 -4.50 -41.27 -3.72
N LEU A 8 -5.34 -41.31 -2.69
CA LEU A 8 -6.53 -40.44 -2.55
C LEU A 8 -6.39 -39.32 -1.49
N VAL A 9 -5.19 -39.14 -0.91
CA VAL A 9 -4.91 -38.04 0.03
C VAL A 9 -4.08 -36.92 -0.62
N VAL A 10 -3.50 -37.17 -1.81
CA VAL A 10 -2.69 -36.17 -2.54
C VAL A 10 -3.56 -35.15 -3.31
N PHE A 11 -4.85 -35.42 -3.50
CA PHE A 11 -5.77 -34.57 -4.28
C PHE A 11 -6.63 -33.60 -3.43
N GLY A 12 -6.41 -33.53 -2.12
CA GLY A 12 -7.28 -32.80 -1.18
C GLY A 12 -6.71 -31.50 -0.59
N LEU A 13 -5.53 -31.04 -1.03
CA LEU A 13 -4.89 -29.83 -0.48
C LEU A 13 -4.45 -28.82 -1.56
N LEU A 14 -4.99 -28.94 -2.77
CA LEU A 14 -4.76 -28.02 -3.90
C LEU A 14 -6.02 -27.19 -4.21
N GLY A 15 -6.69 -26.70 -3.18
CA GLY A 15 -8.00 -26.03 -3.29
C GLY A 15 -8.23 -24.86 -2.34
N PHE A 16 -7.18 -24.19 -1.87
CA PHE A 16 -7.31 -22.95 -1.07
C PHE A 16 -6.44 -21.81 -1.61
N LEU A 17 -6.52 -21.57 -2.92
CA LEU A 17 -5.99 -20.35 -3.55
C LEU A 17 -7.03 -19.71 -4.47
N THR A 18 -8.19 -19.38 -3.91
CA THR A 18 -8.99 -18.26 -4.40
C THR A 18 -9.60 -17.55 -3.19
N SER A 19 -8.75 -17.04 -2.30
CA SER A 19 -9.17 -15.89 -1.52
C SER A 19 -9.37 -14.79 -2.56
N CYS A 20 -10.62 -14.42 -2.79
CA CYS A 20 -10.95 -13.26 -3.61
C CYS A 20 -10.18 -12.09 -3.01
N ALA A 21 -9.10 -11.70 -3.65
CA ALA A 21 -8.57 -10.37 -3.46
C ALA A 21 -9.74 -9.44 -3.77
N ASP A 22 -10.15 -8.69 -2.77
CA ASP A 22 -10.93 -7.48 -2.94
C ASP A 22 -10.09 -6.57 -3.84
N LEU A 23 -10.26 -6.72 -5.15
CA LEU A 23 -9.70 -5.82 -6.14
C LEU A 23 -10.46 -4.52 -5.91
N GLY A 24 -9.85 -3.64 -5.12
CA GLY A 24 -10.30 -2.27 -4.95
C GLY A 24 -10.65 -1.62 -6.28
N PRO A 25 -11.47 -0.56 -6.25
CA PRO A 25 -12.11 0.00 -7.42
C PRO A 25 -11.07 0.38 -8.47
N TYR A 26 -11.10 -0.29 -9.62
CA TYR A 26 -10.42 0.06 -10.87
C TYR A 26 -8.93 0.42 -10.70
N GLN A 27 -8.03 -0.56 -10.87
CA GLN A 27 -6.60 -0.29 -11.05
C GLN A 27 -6.40 0.51 -12.34
N MET A 28 -6.39 1.82 -12.21
CA MET A 28 -6.19 2.75 -13.29
C MET A 28 -4.70 2.82 -13.60
N ASP A 29 -4.30 2.57 -14.85
CA ASP A 29 -2.90 2.69 -15.25
C ASP A 29 -2.50 4.17 -15.27
N MET A 30 -1.96 4.62 -14.13
CA MET A 30 -1.50 6.00 -13.98
C MET A 30 -0.41 6.37 -14.98
N THR A 31 0.39 5.40 -15.45
CA THR A 31 1.43 5.65 -16.46
C THR A 31 0.80 6.15 -17.74
N GLN A 32 -0.19 5.41 -18.24
CA GLN A 32 -0.91 5.78 -19.47
C GLN A 32 -1.62 7.14 -19.32
N ILE A 33 -2.17 7.43 -18.14
CA ILE A 33 -2.86 8.71 -17.88
C ILE A 33 -1.88 9.88 -17.87
N ILE A 34 -0.75 9.73 -17.20
CA ILE A 34 0.30 10.76 -17.16
C ILE A 34 0.83 11.02 -18.56
N GLU A 35 1.09 9.97 -19.34
CA GLU A 35 1.58 10.10 -20.72
C GLU A 35 0.57 10.75 -21.67
N SER A 36 -0.73 10.58 -21.43
CA SER A 36 -1.79 11.12 -22.29
C SER A 36 -2.40 12.44 -21.82
N ALA A 37 -1.99 12.96 -20.65
CA ALA A 37 -2.45 14.22 -20.10
C ALA A 37 -2.07 15.41 -21.01
N LYS A 38 -3.05 16.23 -21.38
CA LYS A 38 -2.85 17.37 -22.29
C LYS A 38 -3.49 18.66 -21.82
N THR A 39 -4.52 18.55 -20.99
CA THR A 39 -5.33 19.69 -20.56
C THR A 39 -5.05 20.02 -19.10
N SER A 40 -5.31 21.28 -18.72
CA SER A 40 -5.28 21.69 -17.32
C SER A 40 -6.18 20.80 -16.43
N ARG A 41 -7.30 20.29 -16.98
CA ARG A 41 -8.17 19.35 -16.26
C ARG A 41 -7.48 18.00 -16.00
N ASP A 42 -6.79 17.45 -16.98
CA ASP A 42 -6.10 16.15 -16.83
C ASP A 42 -5.03 16.23 -15.74
N HIS A 43 -4.21 17.27 -15.77
CA HIS A 43 -3.18 17.46 -14.75
C HIS A 43 -3.76 17.73 -13.36
N ASN A 44 -4.86 18.50 -13.24
CA ASN A 44 -5.54 18.66 -11.95
C ASN A 44 -6.10 17.34 -11.41
N TRP A 45 -6.66 16.49 -12.26
CA TRP A 45 -7.15 15.17 -11.85
C TRP A 45 -6.01 14.27 -11.35
N ILE A 46 -4.86 14.27 -12.04
CA ILE A 46 -3.68 13.51 -11.60
C ILE A 46 -3.15 14.06 -10.26
N ALA A 47 -3.15 15.38 -10.08
CA ALA A 47 -2.75 15.99 -8.81
C ALA A 47 -3.66 15.53 -7.65
N GLU A 48 -4.98 15.53 -7.85
CA GLU A 48 -5.95 15.05 -6.86
C GLU A 48 -5.71 13.57 -6.51
N HIS A 49 -5.43 12.71 -7.50
CA HIS A 49 -5.09 11.32 -7.25
C HIS A 49 -3.87 11.15 -6.34
N TYR A 50 -2.80 11.91 -6.59
CA TYR A 50 -1.61 11.87 -5.75
C TYR A 50 -1.83 12.51 -4.37
N GLU A 51 -2.64 13.56 -4.26
CA GLU A 51 -3.06 14.13 -2.97
C GLU A 51 -3.83 13.10 -2.12
N ASP A 52 -4.74 12.34 -2.74
CA ASP A 52 -5.48 11.29 -2.05
C ASP A 52 -4.58 10.12 -1.66
N THR A 53 -3.68 9.70 -2.55
CA THR A 53 -2.66 8.69 -2.23
C THR A 53 -1.77 9.13 -1.07
N ALA A 54 -1.37 10.40 -1.00
CA ALA A 54 -0.61 10.94 0.12
C ALA A 54 -1.39 10.90 1.44
N LYS A 55 -2.70 11.17 1.43
CA LYS A 55 -3.56 11.04 2.62
C LYS A 55 -3.65 9.59 3.10
N ASP A 56 -3.72 8.64 2.18
CA ASP A 56 -3.73 7.22 2.51
C ASP A 56 -2.39 6.80 3.14
N MET A 57 -1.25 7.24 2.58
CA MET A 57 0.07 6.95 3.15
C MET A 57 0.23 7.58 4.53
N GLN A 58 -0.24 8.83 4.71
CA GLN A 58 -0.24 9.49 6.02
C GLN A 58 -1.09 8.73 7.04
N SER A 59 -2.24 8.17 6.64
CA SER A 59 -3.07 7.36 7.53
C SER A 59 -2.32 6.11 8.00
N LYS A 60 -1.54 5.48 7.12
CA LYS A 60 -0.68 4.34 7.47
C LYS A 60 0.47 4.73 8.41
N VAL A 61 1.04 5.93 8.26
CA VAL A 61 2.02 6.47 9.23
C VAL A 61 1.42 6.49 10.63
N GLU A 62 0.21 7.03 10.78
CA GLU A 62 -0.44 7.13 12.09
C GLU A 62 -0.83 5.74 12.66
N GLU A 63 -1.24 4.81 11.81
CA GLU A 63 -1.48 3.42 12.20
C GLU A 63 -0.21 2.76 12.77
N HIS A 64 0.92 2.86 12.06
CA HIS A 64 2.18 2.27 12.51
C HIS A 64 2.77 2.98 13.72
N LYS A 65 2.57 4.29 13.89
CA LYS A 65 2.93 5.00 15.14
C LYS A 65 2.16 4.45 16.34
N LYS A 66 0.87 4.19 16.17
CA LYS A 66 0.03 3.59 17.23
C LYS A 66 0.49 2.18 17.57
N MET A 67 0.78 1.35 16.58
CA MET A 67 1.30 -0.01 16.80
C MET A 67 2.67 0.02 17.49
N LEU A 68 3.59 0.88 17.04
CA LEU A 68 4.90 1.05 17.67
C LEU A 68 4.76 1.41 19.16
N THR A 69 3.85 2.34 19.50
CA THR A 69 3.58 2.72 20.88
C THR A 69 3.08 1.53 21.71
N GLN A 70 2.25 0.67 21.12
CA GLN A 70 1.73 -0.53 21.79
C GLN A 70 2.83 -1.59 22.03
N TYR A 71 3.68 -1.85 21.04
CA TYR A 71 4.81 -2.77 21.19
C TYR A 71 5.81 -2.26 22.23
N GLU A 72 6.15 -0.97 22.19
CA GLU A 72 7.05 -0.36 23.18
C GLU A 72 6.50 -0.48 24.61
N ALA A 73 5.20 -0.31 24.80
CA ALA A 73 4.55 -0.45 26.11
C ALA A 73 4.47 -1.90 26.61
N GLN A 74 4.48 -2.87 25.69
CA GLN A 74 4.33 -4.30 26.00
C GLN A 74 5.62 -5.10 25.88
N ARG A 75 6.78 -4.46 25.67
CA ARG A 75 8.13 -5.07 25.53
C ARG A 75 8.42 -6.23 26.49
N GLN A 76 7.92 -6.15 27.72
CA GLN A 76 8.11 -7.16 28.75
C GLN A 76 7.41 -8.50 28.47
N TYR A 77 6.42 -8.54 27.56
CA TYR A 77 5.56 -9.70 27.31
C TYR A 77 6.01 -10.55 26.12
N TYR A 78 6.62 -9.97 25.08
CA TYR A 78 6.88 -10.71 23.82
C TYR A 78 8.37 -10.89 23.49
N GLY A 79 9.28 -10.34 24.31
CA GLY A 79 10.72 -10.59 24.18
C GLY A 79 11.28 -10.22 22.80
N LYS A 80 11.99 -11.14 22.14
CA LYS A 80 12.64 -10.86 20.85
C LYS A 80 11.65 -10.50 19.73
N HIS A 81 10.44 -11.06 19.75
CA HIS A 81 9.46 -10.82 18.69
C HIS A 81 8.96 -9.37 18.66
N ASP A 82 8.83 -8.72 19.82
CA ASP A 82 8.48 -7.30 19.90
C ASP A 82 9.57 -6.41 19.29
N LEU A 83 10.85 -6.73 19.53
CA LEU A 83 11.96 -5.96 18.96
C LEU A 83 11.93 -5.98 17.43
N ASP A 84 11.58 -7.13 16.84
CA ASP A 84 11.43 -7.27 15.38
C ASP A 84 10.21 -6.47 14.87
N MET A 85 9.08 -6.49 15.59
CA MET A 85 7.86 -5.74 15.24
C MET A 85 8.03 -4.22 15.38
N GLU A 86 8.72 -3.76 16.41
CA GLU A 86 9.08 -2.36 16.57
C GLU A 86 9.99 -1.89 15.44
N SER A 87 11.01 -2.67 15.10
CA SER A 87 11.91 -2.37 13.99
C SER A 87 11.14 -2.26 12.67
N MET A 88 10.25 -3.23 12.40
CA MET A 88 9.37 -3.20 11.24
C MET A 88 8.46 -1.97 11.23
N CYS A 89 7.84 -1.61 12.35
CA CYS A 89 6.99 -0.41 12.43
C CYS A 89 7.79 0.86 12.13
N ARG A 90 9.02 1.00 12.65
CA ARG A 90 9.88 2.16 12.34
C ARG A 90 10.21 2.25 10.86
N VAL A 91 10.51 1.13 10.22
CA VAL A 91 10.76 1.08 8.77
C VAL A 91 9.50 1.50 8.01
N LEU A 92 8.33 0.96 8.36
CA LEU A 92 7.07 1.27 7.68
C LEU A 92 6.66 2.73 7.87
N ILE A 93 6.85 3.30 9.07
CA ILE A 93 6.66 4.74 9.32
C ILE A 93 7.52 5.55 8.34
N HIS A 94 8.82 5.25 8.27
CA HIS A 94 9.74 5.98 7.40
C HIS A 94 9.36 5.85 5.91
N VAL A 95 9.04 4.63 5.46
CA VAL A 95 8.64 4.36 4.07
C VAL A 95 7.36 5.13 3.72
N TYR A 96 6.34 5.11 4.58
CA TYR A 96 5.10 5.82 4.32
C TYR A 96 5.27 7.34 4.42
N GLU A 97 6.13 7.85 5.30
CA GLU A 97 6.47 9.29 5.33
C GLU A 97 7.15 9.74 4.03
N GLN A 98 8.08 8.94 3.50
CA GLN A 98 8.68 9.22 2.18
C GLN A 98 7.64 9.16 1.08
N ALA A 99 6.77 8.15 1.08
CA ALA A 99 5.70 8.02 0.09
C ALA A 99 4.73 9.21 0.16
N THR A 100 4.32 9.67 1.34
CA THR A 100 3.51 10.89 1.49
C THR A 100 4.19 12.07 0.83
N LYS A 101 5.48 12.30 1.11
CA LYS A 101 6.24 13.40 0.52
C LYS A 101 6.31 13.30 -1.01
N GLU A 102 6.69 12.15 -1.54
CA GLU A 102 6.83 11.93 -2.99
C GLU A 102 5.49 12.14 -3.72
N ASN A 103 4.38 11.66 -3.16
CA ASN A 103 3.06 11.88 -3.74
C ASN A 103 2.66 13.36 -3.71
N LEU A 104 2.95 14.09 -2.64
CA LEU A 104 2.71 15.54 -2.58
C LEU A 104 3.58 16.31 -3.58
N ASP A 105 4.85 15.93 -3.75
CA ASP A 105 5.77 16.52 -4.73
C ASP A 105 5.24 16.30 -6.17
N LEU A 106 4.72 15.10 -6.47
CA LEU A 106 4.08 14.79 -7.74
C LEU A 106 2.80 15.60 -7.95
N ALA A 107 1.94 15.69 -6.93
CA ALA A 107 0.73 16.48 -7.00
C ALA A 107 1.03 17.95 -7.32
N ASP A 108 1.99 18.57 -6.61
CA ASP A 108 2.42 19.94 -6.85
C ASP A 108 2.98 20.14 -8.27
N SER A 109 3.77 19.18 -8.77
CA SER A 109 4.25 19.19 -10.16
C SER A 109 3.08 19.23 -11.16
N HIS A 110 2.05 18.41 -10.94
CA HIS A 110 0.87 18.40 -11.79
C HIS A 110 0.01 19.67 -11.67
N ARG A 111 -0.13 20.26 -10.48
CA ARG A 111 -0.78 21.57 -10.32
C ARG A 111 -0.06 22.66 -11.14
N LYS A 112 1.28 22.70 -11.07
CA LYS A 112 2.10 23.64 -11.86
C LYS A 112 1.94 23.44 -13.37
N MET A 113 1.90 22.19 -13.83
CA MET A 113 1.62 21.89 -15.24
C MET A 113 0.22 22.36 -15.65
N ALA A 114 -0.79 22.16 -14.80
CA ALA A 114 -2.15 22.61 -15.06
C ALA A 114 -2.26 24.14 -15.19
N GLU A 115 -1.51 24.89 -14.39
CA GLU A 115 -1.43 26.36 -14.45
C GLU A 115 -0.69 26.88 -15.69
N ALA A 116 0.27 26.10 -16.21
CA ALA A 116 1.08 26.48 -17.36
C ALA A 116 0.35 26.32 -18.71
N ILE A 117 -0.67 25.47 -18.80
CA ILE A 117 -1.43 25.13 -20.04
C ILE A 117 -2.47 26.22 -20.43
N LYS A 118 -2.21 27.49 -20.10
CA LYS A 118 -3.15 28.60 -20.42
C LYS A 118 -3.48 28.69 -21.90
#